data_AF-A0A534Y248-F1
#
_entry.id   AF-A0A534Y248-F1
#
_cell.length_a   1.000
_cell.length_b   1.000
_cell.length_c   1.000
_cell.angle_alpha   90.00
_cell.angle_beta   90.00
_cell.angle_gamma   90.00
#
_symmetry.space_group_name_H-M   'P 1'
#
loop_
_entity.id
_entity.type
_entity.pdbx_description
1 polymer ?
#
loop_
_entity_poly.entity_id
_entity_poly.type
_entity_poly.pdbx_seq_one_letter_code
_entity_poly.pdbx_strand_id
1 'polypeptide(L)'
;MSDASGSALLDPRAARRALQNARGKQKLDLILSAPDPQQLVSSLPPEELYFALLDIGPDDAAEIVAMASPEQFRHFVDMSAWRGADEGPRTSQVIRWLSLAREGGEDLEKFRRQLWSLDIELLALVLRRELRVHDLTEEEPARPENPGMAYYTSDRRFLLEFAGSGEYAAVRQLIEDLYAQDPFGAGRLIESIRWELP
;
A
#
# COMPACT_ATOMS: atom_id res chain seq x y z
N MET A 1 29.64 11.63 -26.56
CA MET A 1 30.02 11.85 -25.14
C MET A 1 28.83 11.57 -24.20
N SER A 2 28.10 10.45 -24.37
CA SER A 2 26.93 10.09 -23.53
C SER A 2 27.11 8.80 -22.72
N ASP A 3 28.21 8.07 -22.86
CA ASP A 3 28.39 6.76 -22.20
C ASP A 3 28.86 6.83 -20.74
N ALA A 4 29.47 7.95 -20.32
CA ALA A 4 30.02 8.07 -18.98
C ALA A 4 28.92 8.18 -17.89
N SER A 5 27.76 8.75 -18.22
CA SER A 5 26.64 8.93 -17.29
C SER A 5 25.85 7.64 -17.08
N GLY A 6 25.67 6.82 -18.13
CA GLY A 6 24.99 5.53 -18.03
C GLY A 6 25.78 4.49 -17.24
N SER A 7 27.11 4.48 -17.39
CA SER A 7 27.98 3.56 -16.64
C SER A 7 28.14 3.93 -15.16
N ALA A 8 28.03 5.21 -14.80
CA ALA A 8 28.08 5.64 -13.40
C ALA A 8 26.82 5.22 -12.62
N LEU A 9 25.68 5.02 -13.30
CA LEU A 9 24.45 4.53 -12.68
C LEU A 9 24.45 3.00 -12.45
N LEU A 10 25.46 2.29 -12.95
CA LEU A 10 25.69 0.86 -12.65
C LEU A 10 26.43 0.65 -11.32
N ASP A 11 27.07 1.69 -10.76
CA ASP A 11 27.65 1.64 -9.41
C ASP A 11 26.62 2.16 -8.38
N PRO A 12 26.09 1.29 -7.50
CA PRO A 12 25.12 1.68 -6.47
C PRO A 12 25.59 2.85 -5.60
N ARG A 13 26.90 3.02 -5.39
CA ARG A 13 27.45 4.14 -4.60
C ARG A 13 27.36 5.46 -5.34
N ALA A 14 27.64 5.46 -6.64
CA ALA A 14 27.55 6.64 -7.47
C ALA A 14 26.08 7.05 -7.69
N ALA A 15 25.18 6.09 -7.92
CA ALA A 15 23.75 6.33 -7.99
C ALA A 15 23.20 6.94 -6.68
N ARG A 16 23.59 6.41 -5.52
CA ARG A 16 23.20 6.98 -4.21
C ARG A 16 23.72 8.40 -4.01
N ARG A 17 24.96 8.69 -4.38
CA ARG A 17 25.50 10.07 -4.33
C ARG A 17 24.76 11.02 -5.27
N ALA A 18 24.40 10.57 -6.47
CA ALA A 18 23.61 11.39 -7.40
C ALA A 18 22.23 11.70 -6.81
N LEU A 19 21.56 10.70 -6.23
CA LEU A 19 20.28 10.88 -5.56
C LEU A 19 20.36 11.86 -4.39
N GLN A 20 21.40 11.80 -3.57
CA GLN A 20 21.59 12.73 -2.44
C GLN A 20 21.71 14.20 -2.87
N ASN A 21 22.25 14.46 -4.06
CA ASN A 21 22.41 15.81 -4.60
C ASN A 21 21.21 16.31 -5.42
N ALA A 22 20.37 15.40 -5.91
CA ALA A 22 19.17 15.71 -6.67
C ALA A 22 17.99 16.09 -5.76
N ARG A 23 17.01 16.82 -6.31
CA ARG A 23 15.78 17.22 -5.62
C ARG A 23 14.53 16.95 -6.44
N GLY A 24 13.44 16.60 -5.75
CA GLY A 24 12.12 16.45 -6.36
C GLY A 24 12.14 15.62 -7.64
N LYS A 25 11.59 16.17 -8.72
CA LYS A 25 11.56 15.53 -10.05
C LYS A 25 12.92 15.06 -10.56
N GLN A 26 14.03 15.70 -10.19
CA GLN A 26 15.36 15.22 -10.61
C GLN A 26 15.68 13.84 -10.01
N LYS A 27 15.22 13.53 -8.79
CA LYS A 27 15.38 12.19 -8.22
C LYS A 27 14.55 11.17 -8.99
N LEU A 28 13.30 11.52 -9.34
CA LEU A 28 12.42 10.69 -10.16
C LEU A 28 13.09 10.35 -11.50
N ASP A 29 13.53 11.38 -12.23
CA ASP A 29 14.17 11.22 -13.53
C ASP A 29 15.44 10.36 -13.43
N LEU A 30 16.25 10.53 -12.38
CA LEU A 30 17.45 9.72 -12.14
C LEU A 30 17.14 8.24 -11.89
N ILE A 31 16.09 7.95 -11.11
CA ILE A 31 15.69 6.57 -10.81
C ILE A 31 15.15 5.90 -12.07
N LEU A 32 14.19 6.53 -12.75
CA LEU A 32 13.53 5.95 -13.92
C LEU A 32 14.44 5.84 -15.14
N SER A 33 15.46 6.70 -15.25
CA SER A 33 16.45 6.63 -16.33
C SER A 33 17.62 5.69 -16.04
N ALA A 34 17.64 5.02 -14.88
CA ALA A 34 18.68 4.06 -14.57
C ALA A 34 18.63 2.87 -15.54
N PRO A 35 19.76 2.20 -15.84
CA PRO A 35 19.77 1.00 -16.67
C PRO A 35 18.86 -0.12 -16.14
N ASP A 36 18.74 -0.22 -14.82
CA ASP A 36 17.80 -1.10 -14.11
C ASP A 36 17.18 -0.33 -12.93
N PRO A 37 16.06 0.38 -13.15
CA PRO A 37 15.38 1.16 -12.11
C PRO A 37 14.92 0.27 -10.95
N GLN A 38 14.48 -0.95 -11.26
CA GLN A 38 14.00 -1.91 -10.28
C GLN A 38 15.11 -2.36 -9.34
N GLN A 39 16.29 -2.69 -9.88
CA GLN A 39 17.45 -3.05 -9.08
C GLN A 39 17.96 -1.85 -8.26
N LEU A 40 17.97 -0.65 -8.86
CA LEU A 40 18.37 0.57 -8.15
C LEU A 40 17.46 0.82 -6.95
N VAL A 41 16.14 0.84 -7.14
CA VAL A 41 15.17 1.03 -6.04
C VAL A 41 15.37 -0.01 -4.96
N SER A 42 15.41 -1.31 -5.30
CA SER A 42 15.60 -2.38 -4.32
C SER A 42 16.95 -2.33 -3.58
N SER A 43 17.95 -1.64 -4.12
CA SER A 43 19.27 -1.48 -3.47
C SER A 43 19.35 -0.34 -2.46
N LEU A 44 18.37 0.58 -2.48
CA LEU A 44 18.32 1.71 -1.55
C LEU A 44 17.88 1.23 -0.15
N PRO A 45 18.46 1.76 0.93
CA PRO A 45 17.89 1.55 2.26
C PRO A 45 16.44 2.05 2.32
N PRO A 46 15.55 1.39 3.09
CA PRO A 46 14.16 1.80 3.22
C PRO A 46 13.96 3.27 3.59
N GLU A 47 14.75 3.77 4.53
CA GLU A 47 14.69 5.16 4.99
C GLU A 47 15.11 6.16 3.90
N GLU A 48 16.19 5.86 3.15
CA GLU A 48 16.65 6.71 2.04
C GLU A 48 15.63 6.78 0.91
N LEU A 49 15.00 5.63 0.58
CA LEU A 49 13.94 5.58 -0.41
C LEU A 49 12.72 6.38 0.06
N TYR A 50 12.31 6.24 1.32
CA TYR A 50 11.18 6.99 1.87
C TYR A 50 11.40 8.50 1.78
N PHE A 51 12.57 9.00 2.18
CA PHE A 51 12.88 10.42 2.04
C PHE A 51 12.94 10.88 0.58
N ALA A 52 13.42 10.03 -0.34
CA ALA A 52 13.38 10.34 -1.76
C ALA A 52 11.93 10.48 -2.27
N LEU A 53 11.02 9.58 -1.87
CA LEU A 53 9.60 9.65 -2.22
C LEU A 53 8.91 10.90 -1.67
N LEU A 54 9.23 11.29 -0.43
CA LEU A 54 8.70 12.53 0.17
C LEU A 54 9.20 13.78 -0.56
N ASP A 55 10.46 13.79 -1.01
CA ASP A 55 11.03 14.91 -1.76
C ASP A 55 10.48 14.98 -3.20
N ILE A 56 10.27 13.84 -3.86
CA ILE A 56 9.62 13.75 -5.17
C ILE A 56 8.17 14.25 -5.10
N GLY A 57 7.46 13.89 -4.04
CA GLY A 57 6.00 13.98 -3.97
C GLY A 57 5.41 12.60 -4.26
N PRO A 58 4.74 11.94 -3.29
CA PRO A 58 4.32 10.55 -3.47
C PRO A 58 3.36 10.33 -4.65
N ASP A 59 2.54 11.33 -5.00
CA ASP A 59 1.57 11.22 -6.11
C ASP A 59 2.26 11.12 -7.48
N ASP A 60 3.49 11.62 -7.61
CA ASP A 60 4.30 11.51 -8.84
C ASP A 60 5.22 10.27 -8.82
N ALA A 61 5.19 9.47 -7.75
CA ALA A 61 6.17 8.43 -7.48
C ALA A 61 5.59 7.00 -7.54
N ALA A 62 4.37 6.82 -8.05
CA ALA A 62 3.68 5.51 -8.08
C ALA A 62 4.57 4.40 -8.69
N GLU A 63 5.23 4.65 -9.82
CA GLU A 63 6.15 3.69 -10.46
C GLU A 63 7.30 3.26 -9.51
N ILE A 64 7.85 4.20 -8.74
CA ILE A 64 8.91 3.90 -7.76
C ILE A 64 8.35 3.09 -6.58
N VAL A 65 7.15 3.42 -6.11
CA VAL A 65 6.46 2.69 -5.03
C VAL A 65 6.20 1.24 -5.44
N ALA A 66 5.71 1.02 -6.67
CA ALA A 66 5.52 -0.31 -7.23
C ALA A 66 6.85 -1.06 -7.40
N MET A 67 7.96 -0.34 -7.61
CA MET A 67 9.30 -0.92 -7.64
C MET A 67 9.84 -1.35 -6.26
N ALA A 68 9.36 -0.79 -5.14
CA ALA A 68 9.89 -1.08 -3.81
C ALA A 68 9.82 -2.56 -3.42
N SER A 69 10.80 -3.02 -2.65
CA SER A 69 10.74 -4.34 -2.01
C SER A 69 9.64 -4.38 -0.93
N PRO A 70 9.17 -5.57 -0.51
CA PRO A 70 8.19 -5.68 0.57
C PRO A 70 8.64 -5.02 1.90
N GLU A 71 9.94 -5.07 2.20
CA GLU A 71 10.53 -4.44 3.39
C GLU A 71 10.51 -2.92 3.28
N GLN A 72 10.93 -2.38 2.13
CA GLN A 72 10.89 -0.95 1.85
C GLN A 72 9.45 -0.42 1.91
N PHE A 73 8.51 -1.16 1.31
CA PHE A 73 7.09 -0.82 1.28
C PHE A 73 6.50 -0.72 2.69
N ARG A 74 6.73 -1.75 3.51
CA ARG A 74 6.32 -1.74 4.92
C ARG A 74 6.87 -0.51 5.65
N HIS A 75 8.15 -0.21 5.46
CA HIS A 75 8.80 0.90 6.15
C HIS A 75 8.11 2.25 5.89
N PHE A 76 7.83 2.61 4.63
CA PHE A 76 7.18 3.90 4.37
C PHE A 76 5.68 3.92 4.72
N VAL A 77 5.01 2.77 4.67
CA VAL A 77 3.66 2.65 5.22
C VAL A 77 3.67 2.91 6.72
N ASP A 78 4.56 2.27 7.48
CA ASP A 78 4.68 2.47 8.92
C ASP A 78 5.01 3.92 9.27
N MET A 79 6.01 4.51 8.61
CA MET A 79 6.40 5.90 8.85
C MET A 79 5.30 6.92 8.52
N SER A 80 4.40 6.59 7.59
CA SER A 80 3.30 7.47 7.19
C SER A 80 2.01 7.20 7.96
N ALA A 81 1.81 6.00 8.49
CA ALA A 81 0.60 5.64 9.22
C ALA A 81 0.50 6.43 10.53
N TRP A 82 1.59 6.58 11.27
CA TRP A 82 1.51 7.09 12.64
C TRP A 82 1.92 8.57 12.75
N ARG A 83 1.16 9.39 13.51
CA ARG A 83 1.56 10.75 13.92
C ARG A 83 2.06 10.81 15.37
N GLY A 84 1.57 9.90 16.20
CA GLY A 84 1.87 9.74 17.62
C GLY A 84 1.24 8.45 18.13
N ALA A 85 1.60 8.03 19.34
CA ALA A 85 1.19 6.73 19.88
C ALA A 85 -0.33 6.63 20.15
N ASP A 86 -1.00 7.75 20.45
CA ASP A 86 -2.37 7.74 20.98
C ASP A 86 -3.49 7.97 19.94
N GLU A 87 -3.16 8.29 18.68
CA GLU A 87 -4.16 8.71 17.66
C GLU A 87 -4.64 7.57 16.74
N GLY A 88 -4.01 6.40 16.82
CA GLY A 88 -4.18 5.31 15.86
C GLY A 88 -3.59 5.63 14.47
N PRO A 89 -3.63 4.69 13.52
CA PRO A 89 -3.02 4.88 12.21
C PRO A 89 -3.87 5.80 11.33
N ARG A 90 -3.24 6.71 10.60
CA ARG A 90 -3.86 7.55 9.57
C ARG A 90 -4.31 6.69 8.39
N THR A 91 -5.57 6.26 8.42
CA THR A 91 -6.18 5.40 7.40
C THR A 91 -5.92 5.88 5.97
N SER A 92 -6.15 7.16 5.69
CA SER A 92 -5.95 7.74 4.35
C SER A 92 -4.49 7.69 3.88
N GLN A 93 -3.50 7.72 4.78
CA GLN A 93 -2.10 7.57 4.37
C GLN A 93 -1.79 6.13 3.98
N VAL A 94 -2.28 5.16 4.75
CA VAL A 94 -2.09 3.73 4.45
C VAL A 94 -2.74 3.38 3.11
N ILE A 95 -4.00 3.79 2.91
CA ILE A 95 -4.73 3.54 1.67
C ILE A 95 -4.07 4.25 0.48
N ARG A 96 -3.56 5.48 0.67
CA ARG A 96 -2.80 6.18 -0.38
C ARG A 96 -1.57 5.38 -0.84
N TRP A 97 -0.74 4.88 0.08
CA TRP A 97 0.44 4.10 -0.32
C TRP A 97 0.08 2.78 -1.00
N LEU A 98 -0.98 2.10 -0.52
CA LEU A 98 -1.52 0.91 -1.19
C LEU A 98 -2.00 1.22 -2.60
N SER A 99 -2.70 2.35 -2.77
CA SER A 99 -3.18 2.81 -4.09
C SER A 99 -2.01 3.12 -5.03
N LEU A 100 -0.99 3.85 -4.55
CA LEU A 100 0.21 4.16 -5.33
C LEU A 100 0.98 2.90 -5.76
N ALA A 101 1.13 1.91 -4.87
CA ALA A 101 1.78 0.65 -5.23
C ALA A 101 1.00 -0.13 -6.27
N ARG A 102 -0.33 -0.12 -6.18
CA ARG A 102 -1.22 -0.81 -7.10
C ARG A 102 -1.32 -0.13 -8.47
N GLU A 103 -1.32 1.20 -8.49
CA GLU A 103 -1.41 2.01 -9.72
C GLU A 103 -0.08 2.05 -10.47
N GLY A 104 1.05 2.04 -9.75
CA GLY A 104 2.38 2.20 -10.32
C GLY A 104 2.94 0.98 -11.05
N GLY A 105 2.25 -0.16 -11.07
CA GLY A 105 2.77 -1.38 -11.68
C GLY A 105 1.70 -2.36 -12.14
N GLU A 106 1.97 -3.05 -13.23
CA GLU A 106 1.07 -4.08 -13.80
C GLU A 106 1.24 -5.46 -13.13
N ASP A 107 2.35 -5.67 -12.40
CA ASP A 107 2.62 -6.92 -11.68
C ASP A 107 1.80 -6.98 -10.37
N LEU A 108 0.58 -7.50 -10.50
CA LEU A 108 -0.33 -7.70 -9.36
C LEU A 108 0.25 -8.62 -8.29
N GLU A 109 1.06 -9.61 -8.65
CA GLU A 109 1.69 -10.52 -7.69
C GLU A 109 2.79 -9.81 -6.87
N LYS A 110 3.45 -8.81 -7.45
CA LYS A 110 4.35 -7.95 -6.70
C LYS A 110 3.61 -7.06 -5.72
N PHE A 111 2.55 -6.37 -6.16
CA PHE A 111 1.71 -5.58 -5.27
C PHE A 111 1.18 -6.42 -4.09
N ARG A 112 0.69 -7.63 -4.39
CA ARG A 112 0.26 -8.63 -3.42
C ARG A 112 1.31 -9.00 -2.38
N ARG A 113 2.57 -9.18 -2.80
CA ARG A 113 3.70 -9.39 -1.86
C ARG A 113 3.98 -8.17 -0.99
N GLN A 114 3.77 -6.95 -1.49
CA GLN A 114 3.89 -5.73 -0.69
C GLN A 114 2.72 -5.59 0.29
N LEU A 115 1.49 -5.82 -0.15
CA LEU A 115 0.28 -5.77 0.68
C LEU A 115 0.38 -6.73 1.88
N TRP A 116 0.71 -8.00 1.64
CA TRP A 116 0.87 -8.97 2.73
C TRP A 116 2.19 -8.88 3.48
N SER A 117 3.06 -7.95 3.08
CA SER A 117 4.19 -7.56 3.92
C SER A 117 3.73 -6.69 5.08
N LEU A 118 2.60 -5.99 4.99
CA LEU A 118 2.14 -5.10 6.05
C LEU A 118 1.74 -5.89 7.30
N ASP A 119 1.81 -5.21 8.45
CA ASP A 119 1.29 -5.77 9.69
C ASP A 119 -0.23 -5.99 9.57
N ILE A 120 -0.66 -7.20 9.93
CA ILE A 120 -2.07 -7.58 9.89
C ILE A 120 -2.90 -6.74 10.88
N GLU A 121 -2.31 -6.32 12.00
CA GLU A 121 -2.97 -5.44 12.97
C GLU A 121 -3.18 -4.03 12.40
N LEU A 122 -2.21 -3.51 11.64
CA LEU A 122 -2.36 -2.24 10.93
C LEU A 122 -3.50 -2.32 9.90
N LEU A 123 -3.53 -3.39 9.10
CA LEU A 123 -4.61 -3.61 8.14
C LEU A 123 -5.97 -3.74 8.83
N ALA A 124 -6.04 -4.44 9.96
CA ALA A 124 -7.25 -4.57 10.75
C ALA A 124 -7.75 -3.20 11.24
N LEU A 125 -6.88 -2.37 11.81
CA LEU A 125 -7.23 -1.02 12.28
C LEU A 125 -7.71 -0.11 11.15
N VAL A 126 -7.09 -0.21 9.98
CA VAL A 126 -7.48 0.54 8.78
C VAL A 126 -8.87 0.11 8.29
N LEU A 127 -9.08 -1.19 8.08
CA LEU A 127 -10.34 -1.73 7.58
C LEU A 127 -11.48 -1.50 8.58
N ARG A 128 -11.21 -1.61 9.88
CA ARG A 128 -12.20 -1.34 10.95
C ARG A 128 -12.69 0.11 10.96
N ARG A 129 -11.85 1.07 10.58
CA ARG A 129 -12.26 2.48 10.44
C ARG A 129 -13.14 2.72 9.21
N GLU A 130 -13.03 1.87 8.18
CA GLU A 130 -13.69 2.07 6.89
C GLU A 130 -14.93 1.17 6.69
N LEU A 131 -15.06 0.09 7.48
CA LEU A 131 -16.04 -0.96 7.27
C LEU A 131 -16.87 -1.27 8.52
N ARG A 132 -18.15 -1.57 8.29
CA ARG A 132 -19.01 -2.31 9.19
C ARG A 132 -19.18 -3.73 8.65
N VAL A 133 -18.92 -4.73 9.50
CA VAL A 133 -18.92 -6.14 9.11
C VAL A 133 -20.14 -6.85 9.68
N HIS A 134 -20.88 -7.54 8.81
CA HIS A 134 -22.02 -8.38 9.17
C HIS A 134 -21.74 -9.83 8.80
N ASP A 135 -22.04 -10.75 9.72
CA ASP A 135 -21.93 -12.19 9.48
C ASP A 135 -23.23 -12.72 8.88
N LEU A 136 -23.13 -13.32 7.69
CA LEU A 136 -24.27 -13.85 6.94
C LEU A 136 -24.64 -15.28 7.35
N THR A 137 -23.88 -15.88 8.28
CA THR A 137 -24.16 -17.21 8.84
C THR A 137 -25.07 -17.16 10.07
N GLU A 138 -25.38 -15.97 10.57
CA GLU A 138 -26.33 -15.79 11.68
C GLU A 138 -27.77 -16.17 11.27
N GLU A 139 -28.59 -16.53 12.26
CA GLU A 139 -29.98 -17.01 12.04
C GLU A 139 -30.82 -15.98 11.26
N GLU A 140 -30.62 -14.69 11.56
CA GLU A 140 -31.21 -13.56 10.84
C GLU A 140 -30.10 -12.73 10.18
N PRO A 141 -29.70 -13.05 8.94
CA PRO A 141 -28.60 -12.35 8.28
C PRO A 141 -28.98 -10.90 7.97
N ALA A 142 -28.05 -9.99 8.24
CA ALA A 142 -28.24 -8.57 7.97
C ALA A 142 -28.45 -8.29 6.47
N ARG A 143 -29.18 -7.21 6.20
CA ARG A 143 -29.36 -6.67 4.85
C ARG A 143 -28.63 -5.32 4.78
N PRO A 144 -28.01 -4.99 3.63
CA PRO A 144 -27.32 -3.72 3.50
C PRO A 144 -28.31 -2.57 3.61
N GLU A 145 -27.96 -1.57 4.41
CA GLU A 145 -28.67 -0.29 4.51
C GLU A 145 -28.58 0.46 3.16
N ASN A 146 -27.41 0.39 2.52
CA ASN A 146 -27.18 0.94 1.18
C ASN A 146 -26.52 -0.10 0.24
N PRO A 147 -27.28 -0.72 -0.69
CA PRO A 147 -26.74 -1.71 -1.63
C PRO A 147 -25.59 -1.21 -2.52
N GLY A 148 -25.51 0.10 -2.79
CA GLY A 148 -24.42 0.69 -3.57
C GLY A 148 -23.10 0.79 -2.79
N MET A 149 -23.18 0.75 -1.46
CA MET A 149 -22.05 0.83 -0.53
C MET A 149 -21.87 -0.49 0.23
N ALA A 150 -22.29 -1.60 -0.38
CA ALA A 150 -22.22 -2.93 0.18
C ALA A 150 -21.32 -3.82 -0.68
N TYR A 151 -20.60 -4.73 -0.03
CA TYR A 151 -19.80 -5.76 -0.69
C TYR A 151 -20.01 -7.10 0.01
N TYR A 152 -20.39 -8.11 -0.76
CA TYR A 152 -20.46 -9.49 -0.30
C TYR A 152 -19.11 -10.16 -0.54
N THR A 153 -18.53 -10.74 0.51
CA THR A 153 -17.24 -11.44 0.38
C THR A 153 -17.36 -12.63 -0.56
N SER A 154 -16.26 -13.02 -1.21
CA SER A 154 -16.25 -14.08 -2.23
C SER A 154 -16.63 -15.45 -1.66
N ASP A 155 -16.35 -15.68 -0.38
CA ASP A 155 -16.77 -16.86 0.38
C ASP A 155 -18.23 -16.80 0.87
N ARG A 156 -18.92 -15.67 0.64
CA ARG A 156 -20.30 -15.38 1.08
C ARG A 156 -20.52 -15.46 2.59
N ARG A 157 -19.46 -15.35 3.37
CA ARG A 157 -19.54 -15.38 4.84
C ARG A 157 -19.92 -14.02 5.42
N PHE A 158 -19.47 -12.93 4.79
CA PHE A 158 -19.69 -11.59 5.31
C PHE A 158 -20.35 -10.66 4.30
N LEU A 159 -21.12 -9.72 4.84
CA LEU A 159 -21.54 -8.49 4.20
C LEU A 159 -20.75 -7.33 4.80
N LEU A 160 -20.03 -6.60 3.97
CA LEU A 160 -19.25 -5.42 4.34
C LEU A 160 -19.99 -4.18 3.89
N GLU A 161 -20.30 -3.29 4.82
CA GLU A 161 -20.83 -1.95 4.53
C GLU A 161 -19.75 -0.91 4.72
N PHE A 162 -19.57 -0.04 3.74
CA PHE A 162 -18.52 0.98 3.78
C PHE A 162 -19.03 2.19 4.54
N ALA A 163 -18.43 2.46 5.70
CA ALA A 163 -18.86 3.47 6.65
C ALA A 163 -17.91 4.71 6.70
N GLY A 164 -16.73 4.62 6.09
CA GLY A 164 -15.66 5.60 6.24
C GLY A 164 -15.53 6.68 5.15
N SER A 165 -14.30 7.16 4.97
CA SER A 165 -13.89 8.54 4.62
C SER A 165 -13.98 8.97 3.15
N GLY A 166 -14.66 8.19 2.30
CA GLY A 166 -14.80 8.48 0.85
C GLY A 166 -13.83 7.70 -0.05
N GLU A 167 -13.01 6.82 0.52
CA GLU A 167 -12.05 5.98 -0.21
C GLU A 167 -12.64 4.63 -0.65
N TYR A 168 -13.97 4.57 -0.84
CA TYR A 168 -14.74 3.35 -1.16
C TYR A 168 -14.08 2.48 -2.24
N ALA A 169 -13.69 3.09 -3.37
CA ALA A 169 -13.11 2.35 -4.49
C ALA A 169 -11.77 1.69 -4.11
N ALA A 170 -10.92 2.41 -3.38
CA ALA A 170 -9.62 1.90 -2.95
C ALA A 170 -9.76 0.81 -1.88
N VAL A 171 -10.64 1.01 -0.89
CA VAL A 171 -10.91 -0.01 0.15
C VAL A 171 -11.54 -1.26 -0.46
N ARG A 172 -12.47 -1.10 -1.41
CA ARG A 172 -13.07 -2.23 -2.13
C ARG A 172 -12.02 -3.00 -2.90
N GLN A 173 -11.17 -2.29 -3.65
CA GLN A 173 -10.10 -2.92 -4.41
C GLN A 173 -9.12 -3.68 -3.50
N LEU A 174 -8.79 -3.11 -2.34
CA LEU A 174 -7.97 -3.74 -1.32
C LEU A 174 -8.59 -5.05 -0.81
N ILE A 175 -9.89 -5.06 -0.50
CA ILE A 175 -10.60 -6.29 -0.08
C ILE A 175 -10.52 -7.35 -1.19
N GLU A 176 -10.77 -6.96 -2.43
CA GLU A 176 -10.69 -7.87 -3.58
C GLU A 176 -9.27 -8.45 -3.73
N ASP A 177 -8.22 -7.64 -3.58
CA ASP A 177 -6.82 -8.09 -3.64
C ASP A 177 -6.43 -9.02 -2.48
N LEU A 178 -6.90 -8.73 -1.25
CA LEU A 178 -6.70 -9.60 -0.08
C LEU A 178 -7.30 -10.99 -0.33
N TYR A 179 -8.57 -11.05 -0.76
CA TYR A 179 -9.26 -12.31 -1.02
C TYR A 179 -8.68 -13.05 -2.22
N ALA A 180 -8.21 -12.35 -3.24
CA ALA A 180 -7.68 -12.99 -4.44
C ALA A 180 -6.30 -13.63 -4.24
N GLN A 181 -5.58 -13.27 -3.16
CA GLN A 181 -4.30 -13.87 -2.78
C GLN A 181 -4.44 -14.96 -1.72
N ASP A 182 -5.13 -14.66 -0.62
CA ASP A 182 -5.38 -15.62 0.47
C ASP A 182 -6.82 -15.45 0.99
N PRO A 183 -7.81 -16.16 0.41
CA PRO A 183 -9.19 -16.11 0.88
C PRO A 183 -9.35 -16.46 2.36
N PHE A 184 -8.52 -17.37 2.89
CA PHE A 184 -8.62 -17.81 4.27
C PHE A 184 -8.03 -16.76 5.23
N GLY A 185 -6.86 -16.20 4.90
CA GLY A 185 -6.26 -15.09 5.62
C GLY A 185 -7.17 -13.85 5.61
N ALA A 186 -7.72 -13.49 4.44
CA ALA A 186 -8.64 -12.38 4.30
C ALA A 186 -9.92 -12.58 5.14
N GLY A 187 -10.52 -13.76 5.10
CA GLY A 187 -11.69 -14.07 5.92
C GLY A 187 -11.41 -13.98 7.43
N ARG A 188 -10.22 -14.41 7.89
CA ARG A 188 -9.82 -14.24 9.30
C ARG A 188 -9.60 -12.78 9.69
N LEU A 189 -9.03 -11.97 8.80
CA LEU A 189 -8.87 -10.53 9.02
C LEU A 189 -10.22 -9.80 9.09
N ILE A 190 -11.15 -10.14 8.20
CA ILE A 190 -12.52 -9.58 8.24
C ILE A 190 -13.25 -10.01 9.52
N GLU A 191 -13.12 -11.26 9.92
CA GLU A 191 -13.69 -11.76 11.19
C GLU A 191 -13.11 -11.01 12.40
N SER A 192 -11.80 -10.71 12.42
CA SER A 192 -11.18 -10.07 13.58
C SER A 192 -11.68 -8.64 13.81
N ILE A 193 -12.03 -7.91 12.75
CA ILE A 193 -12.54 -6.53 12.87
C ILE A 193 -14.05 -6.45 13.19
N ARG A 194 -14.77 -7.58 13.16
CA ARG A 194 -16.21 -7.63 13.48
C ARG A 194 -16.50 -7.33 14.96
N TRP A 195 -15.65 -7.79 15.87
CA TRP A 195 -15.96 -7.89 17.30
C TRP A 195 -15.32 -6.83 18.19
N GLU A 196 -14.38 -6.07 17.66
CA GLU A 196 -13.74 -5.02 18.43
C GLU A 196 -14.64 -3.77 18.43
N LEU A 197 -15.28 -3.51 19.57
CA LEU A 197 -16.05 -2.28 19.81
C LEU A 197 -15.11 -1.06 19.84
N PRO A 198 -15.45 0.06 19.17
CA PRO A 198 -14.65 1.28 19.21
C PRO A 198 -14.43 1.80 20.63
#